data_AF-A0A3Q0SVB2-F1
#
_entry.id   AF-A0A3Q0SVB2-F1
#
_cell.length_a   1.000
_cell.length_b   1.000
_cell.length_c   1.000
_cell.angle_alpha   90.00
_cell.angle_beta   90.00
_cell.angle_gamma   90.00
#
_symmetry.space_group_name_H-M   'P 1'
#
loop_
_entity.id
_entity.type
_entity.pdbx_description
1 polymer ?
#
loop_
_entity_poly.entity_id
_entity_poly.type
_entity_poly.pdbx_seq_one_letter_code
_entity_poly.pdbx_strand_id
1 'polypeptide(L)'
;LECCQIGLLAVNEPFLTDWLIGCRVQRVPEGSTERYTRWINTLSQDQLITEVYTSHGPTVVMPTWFCSREWYLKVGPFDEGGKGVPEDLLFFYQSLRKGGGLFRVDQCLLIYRYHEKATTHSVTESTIWKLRVDFLQERVLSQWESFTIWNAGKQGRKLYRSLSLANQKKVKAFCDVDENKIQKGFYTYEESKERPKPKIPVLHYKDASTPFIICVKLDMTGGNLEENLNSLQMKEGIDYYHFN
;
A
#
# COMPACT_ATOMS: atom_id res chain seq x y z
N LEU A 1 1.86 5.98 30.93
CA LEU A 1 1.55 4.83 31.80
C LEU A 1 0.40 4.00 31.21
N GLU A 2 -0.70 4.62 30.77
CA GLU A 2 -1.79 3.92 30.06
C GLU A 2 -1.38 3.27 28.73
N CYS A 3 -0.52 3.92 27.93
CA CYS A 3 -0.02 3.33 26.67
C CYS A 3 0.79 2.03 26.91
N CYS A 4 1.59 1.97 27.98
CA CYS A 4 2.27 0.74 28.40
C CYS A 4 1.28 -0.29 28.92
N GLN A 5 0.23 0.10 29.65
CA GLN A 5 -0.76 -0.84 30.17
C GLN A 5 -1.64 -1.45 29.08
N ILE A 6 -2.00 -0.69 28.04
CA ILE A 6 -2.75 -1.23 26.89
C ILE A 6 -1.83 -2.07 26.00
N GLY A 7 -0.57 -1.66 25.82
CA GLY A 7 0.47 -2.51 25.25
C GLY A 7 0.61 -3.83 26.03
N LEU A 8 0.67 -3.78 27.36
CA LEU A 8 0.71 -4.97 28.22
C LEU A 8 -0.58 -5.81 28.16
N LEU A 9 -1.77 -5.20 28.02
CA LEU A 9 -3.02 -5.93 27.86
C LEU A 9 -3.11 -6.64 26.50
N ALA A 10 -2.59 -6.03 25.43
CA ALA A 10 -2.45 -6.69 24.13
C ALA A 10 -1.34 -7.77 24.15
N VAL A 11 -0.23 -7.53 24.86
CA VAL A 11 0.92 -8.45 24.97
C VAL A 11 0.65 -9.60 25.96
N ASN A 12 -0.38 -9.48 26.82
CA ASN A 12 -0.86 -10.57 27.69
C ASN A 12 -1.72 -11.61 26.94
N GLU A 13 -2.07 -11.36 25.67
CA GLU A 13 -2.48 -12.42 24.77
C GLU A 13 -1.20 -13.12 24.26
N PRO A 14 -0.99 -14.42 24.54
CA PRO A 14 0.26 -15.14 24.21
C PRO A 14 0.57 -15.26 22.70
N PHE A 15 -0.16 -14.53 21.84
CA PHE A 15 -0.16 -14.65 20.39
C PHE A 15 0.46 -13.45 19.65
N LEU A 16 0.85 -12.36 20.34
CA LEU A 16 1.32 -11.12 19.68
C LEU A 16 2.84 -10.86 19.79
N THR A 17 3.66 -11.86 20.09
CA THR A 17 5.11 -11.66 20.24
C THR A 17 5.79 -11.15 18.98
N ASP A 18 5.27 -11.53 17.81
CA ASP A 18 5.85 -11.28 16.49
C ASP A 18 5.13 -10.14 15.74
N TRP A 19 4.49 -9.21 16.46
CA TRP A 19 3.64 -8.18 15.88
C TRP A 19 4.22 -6.77 16.03
N LEU A 20 3.93 -5.90 15.07
CA LEU A 20 4.05 -4.45 15.22
C LEU A 20 2.71 -3.89 15.67
N ILE A 21 2.69 -3.33 16.88
CA ILE A 21 1.51 -2.78 17.52
C ILE A 21 1.60 -1.26 17.48
N GLY A 22 0.56 -0.58 16.98
CA GLY A 22 0.46 0.87 17.06
C GLY A 22 -0.88 1.34 17.59
N CYS A 23 -1.17 2.61 17.38
CA CYS A 23 -2.41 3.25 17.86
C CYS A 23 -2.90 4.32 16.89
N ARG A 24 -4.10 4.85 17.15
CA ARG A 24 -4.57 6.04 16.44
C ARG A 24 -3.80 7.27 16.92
N VAL A 25 -3.68 8.26 16.04
CA VAL A 25 -2.91 9.48 16.32
C VAL A 25 -3.76 10.73 16.12
N GLN A 26 -3.44 11.78 16.87
CA GLN A 26 -3.94 13.13 16.66
C GLN A 26 -2.82 14.02 16.14
N ARG A 27 -3.08 14.77 15.06
CA ARG A 27 -2.11 15.73 14.51
C ARG A 27 -2.17 17.06 15.23
N VAL A 28 -0.99 17.66 15.42
CA VAL A 28 -0.83 19.04 15.86
C VAL A 28 0.17 19.74 14.93
N PRO A 29 -0.18 20.88 14.30
CA PRO A 29 -1.49 21.53 14.30
C PRO A 29 -2.61 20.67 13.69
N GLU A 30 -3.85 20.93 14.09
CA GLU A 30 -5.02 20.28 13.50
C GLU A 30 -5.07 20.51 11.98
N GLY A 31 -5.57 19.53 11.22
CA GLY A 31 -5.60 19.58 9.75
C GLY A 31 -4.27 19.27 9.06
N SER A 32 -3.15 19.13 9.80
CA SER A 32 -1.87 18.73 9.20
C SER A 32 -1.98 17.34 8.57
N THR A 33 -1.66 17.20 7.28
CA THR A 33 -1.72 15.91 6.57
C THR A 33 -3.07 15.19 6.74
N GLU A 34 -4.18 15.92 6.62
CA GLU A 34 -5.52 15.44 6.98
C GLU A 34 -5.90 14.10 6.35
N ARG A 35 -5.70 13.94 5.03
CA ARG A 35 -6.00 12.70 4.30
C ARG A 35 -5.22 11.51 4.84
N TYR A 36 -3.92 11.71 5.09
CA TYR A 36 -3.06 10.68 5.65
C TYR A 36 -3.51 10.29 7.07
N THR A 37 -3.83 11.29 7.89
CA THR A 37 -4.28 11.10 9.28
C THR A 37 -5.62 10.37 9.34
N ARG A 38 -6.53 10.69 8.42
CA ARG A 38 -7.78 9.96 8.26
C ARG A 38 -7.50 8.50 7.91
N TRP A 39 -6.73 8.25 6.85
CA TRP A 39 -6.37 6.90 6.39
C TRP A 39 -5.80 6.04 7.52
N ILE A 40 -4.70 6.44 8.18
CA ILE A 40 -4.09 5.64 9.27
C ILE A 40 -5.02 5.38 10.46
N ASN A 41 -6.01 6.24 10.71
CA ASN A 41 -6.93 6.11 11.84
C ASN A 41 -8.20 5.32 11.48
N THR A 42 -8.54 5.17 10.19
CA THR A 42 -9.80 4.54 9.75
C THR A 42 -9.64 3.15 9.15
N LEU A 43 -8.43 2.72 8.78
CA LEU A 43 -8.20 1.35 8.28
C LEU A 43 -8.77 0.32 9.25
N SER A 44 -9.48 -0.70 8.77
CA SER A 44 -9.83 -1.84 9.62
C SER A 44 -8.59 -2.67 9.98
N GLN A 45 -8.72 -3.59 10.95
CA GLN A 45 -7.64 -4.49 11.35
C GLN A 45 -7.13 -5.36 10.18
N ASP A 46 -8.04 -5.85 9.32
CA ASP A 46 -7.68 -6.60 8.11
C ASP A 46 -6.99 -5.71 7.08
N GLN A 47 -7.47 -4.46 6.95
CA GLN A 47 -6.90 -3.50 6.01
C GLN A 47 -5.47 -3.07 6.36
N LEU A 48 -5.03 -3.23 7.61
CA LEU A 48 -3.63 -3.01 7.96
C LEU A 48 -2.68 -3.84 7.10
N ILE A 49 -3.11 -5.03 6.64
CA ILE A 49 -2.30 -5.92 5.79
C ILE A 49 -2.53 -5.65 4.30
N THR A 50 -3.77 -5.40 3.88
CA THR A 50 -4.07 -5.24 2.44
C THR A 50 -3.68 -3.88 1.88
N GLU A 51 -3.62 -2.84 2.71
CA GLU A 51 -3.32 -1.46 2.31
C GLU A 51 -1.82 -1.08 2.41
N VAL A 52 -0.94 -2.04 2.72
CA VAL A 52 0.53 -1.82 2.83
C VAL A 52 1.18 -1.36 1.53
N TYR A 53 0.48 -1.50 0.41
CA TYR A 53 0.95 -1.15 -0.92
C TYR A 53 0.58 0.27 -1.34
N THR A 54 -0.11 1.06 -0.52
CA THR A 54 -0.41 2.47 -0.83
C THR A 54 0.78 3.40 -0.56
N SER A 55 0.74 4.62 -1.10
CA SER A 55 1.78 5.65 -0.95
C SER A 55 1.88 6.23 0.46
N HIS A 56 0.92 5.89 1.32
CA HIS A 56 0.82 6.38 2.68
C HIS A 56 1.55 5.50 3.70
N GLY A 57 1.95 4.28 3.32
CA GLY A 57 2.49 3.29 4.26
C GLY A 57 3.71 3.81 5.06
N PRO A 58 3.99 3.23 6.25
CA PRO A 58 3.34 2.06 6.89
C PRO A 58 1.88 2.26 7.34
N THR A 59 1.08 1.17 7.36
CA THR A 59 -0.35 1.17 7.76
C THR A 59 -0.56 1.27 9.26
N VAL A 60 0.39 0.75 10.04
CA VAL A 60 0.59 1.12 11.44
C VAL A 60 1.70 2.15 11.45
N VAL A 61 1.46 3.36 11.98
CA VAL A 61 2.37 4.50 11.79
C VAL A 61 3.51 4.54 12.81
N MET A 62 4.75 4.74 12.37
CA MET A 62 5.83 5.19 13.26
C MET A 62 5.56 6.65 13.66
N PRO A 63 5.65 7.06 14.94
CA PRO A 63 6.37 6.42 16.05
C PRO A 63 5.45 5.67 17.04
N THR A 64 4.31 5.15 16.61
CA THR A 64 3.39 4.45 17.52
C THR A 64 3.83 3.02 17.85
N TRP A 65 4.88 2.51 17.19
CA TRP A 65 5.23 1.10 17.23
C TRP A 65 5.70 0.62 18.58
N PHE A 66 5.08 -0.47 19.03
CA PHE A 66 5.52 -1.35 20.10
C PHE A 66 5.65 -2.76 19.52
N CYS A 67 6.75 -3.43 19.86
CA CYS A 67 6.94 -4.85 19.58
C CYS A 67 7.84 -5.48 20.64
N SER A 68 7.85 -6.81 20.71
CA SER A 68 8.76 -7.51 21.61
C SER A 68 10.21 -7.27 21.20
N ARG A 69 11.12 -7.24 22.19
CA ARG A 69 12.57 -7.15 21.92
C ARG A 69 13.05 -8.32 21.07
N GLU A 70 12.52 -9.51 21.33
CA GLU A 70 12.82 -10.72 20.57
C GLU A 70 12.45 -10.56 19.09
N TRP A 71 11.27 -10.02 18.80
CA TRP A 71 10.84 -9.74 17.44
C TRP A 71 11.73 -8.70 16.75
N TYR A 72 12.06 -7.59 17.43
CA TYR A 72 13.00 -6.61 16.90
C TYR A 72 14.34 -7.25 16.51
N LEU A 73 14.92 -8.08 17.39
CA LEU A 73 16.17 -8.81 17.12
C LEU A 73 16.04 -9.79 15.96
N LYS A 74 14.87 -10.43 15.80
CA LYS A 74 14.57 -11.35 14.69
C LYS A 74 14.39 -10.63 13.36
N VAL A 75 13.79 -9.43 13.34
CA VAL A 75 13.63 -8.59 12.15
C VAL A 75 14.98 -8.02 11.70
N GLY A 76 15.75 -7.50 12.65
CA GLY A 76 17.03 -6.81 12.42
C GLY A 76 16.94 -5.31 12.72
N PRO A 77 18.09 -4.62 12.80
CA PRO A 77 18.11 -3.18 13.05
C PRO A 77 17.50 -2.38 11.89
N PHE A 78 17.21 -1.10 12.14
CA PHE A 78 16.85 -0.15 11.09
C PHE A 78 18.03 0.05 10.11
N ASP A 79 17.71 0.43 8.88
CA ASP A 79 18.71 0.75 7.88
C ASP A 79 19.38 2.10 8.22
N GLU A 80 20.70 2.10 8.43
CA GLU A 80 21.50 3.27 8.80
C GLU A 80 22.17 3.95 7.58
N GLY A 81 21.71 3.66 6.36
CA GLY A 81 22.26 4.24 5.11
C GLY A 81 22.13 5.76 4.99
N GLY A 82 21.44 6.42 5.93
CA GLY A 82 21.43 7.86 6.11
C GLY A 82 20.33 8.58 5.34
N LYS A 83 20.58 9.85 5.01
CA LYS A 83 19.57 10.77 4.46
C LYS A 83 18.94 10.22 3.17
N GLY A 84 17.61 10.11 3.15
CA GLY A 84 16.83 9.64 2.01
C GLY A 84 16.51 8.15 2.02
N VAL A 85 17.01 7.40 2.99
CA VAL A 85 16.55 6.03 3.29
C VAL A 85 15.21 6.11 4.03
N PRO A 86 14.18 5.35 3.61
CA PRO A 86 12.93 5.21 4.37
C PRO A 86 13.02 4.03 5.34
N GLU A 87 13.83 4.20 6.38
CA GLU A 87 14.20 3.19 7.38
C GLU A 87 12.97 2.53 8.02
N ASP A 88 11.94 3.32 8.35
CA ASP A 88 10.69 2.82 8.92
C ASP A 88 10.00 1.86 7.95
N LEU A 89 9.83 2.25 6.68
CA LEU A 89 9.17 1.41 5.68
C LEU A 89 9.96 0.12 5.42
N LEU A 90 11.29 0.20 5.41
CA LEU A 90 12.16 -0.96 5.22
C LEU A 90 12.02 -1.95 6.38
N PHE A 91 12.07 -1.47 7.62
CA PHE A 91 11.86 -2.31 8.80
C PHE A 91 10.46 -2.94 8.79
N PHE A 92 9.43 -2.15 8.46
CA PHE A 92 8.05 -2.61 8.34
C PHE A 92 7.91 -3.75 7.33
N TYR A 93 8.43 -3.59 6.11
CA TYR A 93 8.43 -4.65 5.11
C TYR A 93 9.24 -5.86 5.54
N GLN A 94 10.37 -5.69 6.20
CA GLN A 94 11.17 -6.80 6.72
C GLN A 94 10.43 -7.60 7.80
N SER A 95 9.68 -6.91 8.65
CA SER A 95 8.80 -7.54 9.64
C SER A 95 7.75 -8.41 8.96
N LEU A 96 7.02 -7.86 7.97
CA LEU A 96 6.02 -8.61 7.21
C LEU A 96 6.62 -9.80 6.43
N ARG A 97 7.82 -9.64 5.87
CA ARG A 97 8.53 -10.74 5.17
C ARG A 97 8.80 -11.93 6.08
N LYS A 98 9.07 -11.68 7.37
CA LYS A 98 9.32 -12.71 8.38
C LYS A 98 8.04 -13.28 9.00
N GLY A 99 6.86 -12.89 8.48
CA GLY A 99 5.57 -13.35 8.98
C GLY A 99 5.04 -12.52 10.15
N GLY A 100 5.56 -11.32 10.37
CA GLY A 100 5.09 -10.45 11.44
C GLY A 100 3.65 -9.98 11.22
N GLY A 101 2.88 -9.92 12.30
CA GLY A 101 1.53 -9.37 12.29
C GLY A 101 1.53 -7.86 12.51
N LEU A 102 0.39 -7.23 12.20
CA LEU A 102 0.16 -5.82 12.47
C LEU A 102 -1.07 -5.68 13.35
N PHE A 103 -1.03 -4.85 14.38
CA PHE A 103 -2.19 -4.54 15.21
C PHE A 103 -2.27 -3.05 15.46
N ARG A 104 -3.49 -2.49 15.43
CA ARG A 104 -3.71 -1.12 15.86
C ARG A 104 -4.71 -1.09 17.01
N VAL A 105 -4.27 -0.55 18.13
CA VAL A 105 -5.18 -0.16 19.21
C VAL A 105 -6.02 1.01 18.72
N ASP A 106 -7.33 0.82 18.67
CA ASP A 106 -8.29 1.83 18.20
C ASP A 106 -8.60 2.93 19.23
N GLN A 107 -7.54 3.43 19.85
CA GLN A 107 -7.56 4.56 20.77
C GLN A 107 -6.51 5.59 20.33
N CYS A 108 -6.84 6.87 20.51
CA CYS A 108 -5.93 7.96 20.20
C CYS A 108 -4.92 8.12 21.34
N LEU A 109 -3.75 7.47 21.21
CA LEU A 109 -2.74 7.40 22.29
C LEU A 109 -1.47 8.22 22.00
N LEU A 110 -1.39 8.86 20.82
CA LEU A 110 -0.24 9.67 20.44
C LEU A 110 -0.66 11.01 19.82
N ILE A 111 -0.10 12.10 20.33
CA ILE A 111 -0.08 13.40 19.65
C ILE A 111 1.11 13.42 18.69
N TYR A 112 0.84 13.28 17.40
CA TYR A 112 1.87 13.28 16.37
C TYR A 112 2.04 14.69 15.77
N ARG A 113 2.99 15.44 16.33
CA ARG A 113 3.28 16.81 15.90
C ARG A 113 3.88 16.84 14.49
N TYR A 114 3.27 17.61 13.60
CA TYR A 114 3.82 17.93 12.28
C TYR A 114 4.83 19.07 12.39
N HIS A 115 5.90 18.98 11.60
CA HIS A 115 6.84 20.08 11.43
C HIS A 115 7.39 20.09 9.99
N GLU A 116 7.61 21.28 9.44
CA GLU A 116 8.05 21.46 8.05
C GLU A 116 9.46 20.92 7.77
N LYS A 117 10.27 20.73 8.81
CA LYS A 117 11.64 20.19 8.70
C LYS A 117 11.68 18.66 8.80
N ALA A 118 10.59 17.96 8.49
CA ALA A 118 10.51 16.51 8.60
C ALA A 118 11.52 15.81 7.68
N THR A 119 12.24 14.83 8.22
CA THR A 119 13.22 14.02 7.45
C THR A 119 12.57 13.32 6.26
N THR A 120 11.25 13.09 6.31
CA THR A 120 10.42 12.57 5.21
C THR A 120 10.64 13.32 3.89
N HIS A 121 10.97 14.62 3.92
CA HIS A 121 11.25 15.39 2.70
C HIS A 121 12.54 14.97 1.98
N SER A 122 13.42 14.22 2.64
CA SER A 122 14.65 13.70 2.02
C SER A 122 14.44 12.40 1.25
N VAL A 123 13.35 11.68 1.51
CA VAL A 123 12.99 10.44 0.79
C VAL A 123 12.25 10.80 -0.49
N THR A 124 12.72 10.30 -1.63
CA THR A 124 12.11 10.61 -2.92
C THR A 124 10.88 9.74 -3.21
N GLU A 125 9.93 10.29 -3.98
CA GLU A 125 8.77 9.53 -4.48
C GLU A 125 9.19 8.31 -5.29
N SER A 126 10.31 8.40 -6.04
CA SER A 126 10.84 7.27 -6.82
C SER A 126 11.37 6.14 -5.93
N THR A 127 11.99 6.45 -4.79
CA THR A 127 12.45 5.44 -3.82
C THR A 127 11.26 4.71 -3.22
N ILE A 128 10.25 5.43 -2.70
CA ILE A 128 9.04 4.83 -2.15
C ILE A 128 8.29 4.01 -3.21
N TRP A 129 8.16 4.56 -4.43
CA TRP A 129 7.54 3.86 -5.54
C TRP A 129 8.22 2.53 -5.83
N LYS A 130 9.56 2.52 -5.94
CA LYS A 130 10.32 1.29 -6.20
C LYS A 130 10.09 0.25 -5.11
N LEU A 131 10.24 0.64 -3.85
CA LEU A 131 10.04 -0.27 -2.71
C LEU A 131 8.64 -0.89 -2.70
N ARG A 132 7.60 -0.08 -2.97
CA ARG A 132 6.22 -0.55 -3.05
C ARG A 132 6.00 -1.49 -4.22
N VAL A 133 6.53 -1.18 -5.41
CA VAL A 133 6.42 -2.06 -6.58
C VAL A 133 7.12 -3.39 -6.31
N ASP A 134 8.33 -3.36 -5.75
CA ASP A 134 9.08 -4.57 -5.41
C ASP A 134 8.32 -5.43 -4.40
N PHE A 135 7.76 -4.82 -3.35
CA PHE A 135 6.98 -5.53 -2.35
C PHE A 135 5.66 -6.07 -2.90
N LEU A 136 4.95 -5.33 -3.76
CA LEU A 136 3.74 -5.80 -4.45
C LEU A 136 4.06 -7.02 -5.33
N GLN A 137 5.15 -6.96 -6.10
CA GLN A 137 5.58 -8.06 -6.95
C GLN A 137 5.91 -9.30 -6.14
N GLU A 138 6.64 -9.13 -5.03
CA GLU A 138 7.06 -10.20 -4.14
C GLU A 138 5.87 -10.88 -3.46
N ARG A 139 4.93 -10.09 -2.92
CA ARG A 139 3.89 -10.59 -2.00
C ARG A 139 2.56 -10.92 -2.66
N VAL A 140 2.20 -10.20 -3.73
CA VAL A 140 0.91 -10.34 -4.40
C VAL A 140 1.09 -10.95 -5.78
N LEU A 141 1.84 -10.28 -6.66
CA LEU A 141 1.90 -10.70 -8.07
C LEU A 141 2.65 -12.01 -8.28
N SER A 142 3.48 -12.44 -7.32
CA SER A 142 4.12 -13.76 -7.34
C SER A 142 3.11 -14.91 -7.28
N GLN A 143 1.97 -14.69 -6.62
CA GLN A 143 0.92 -15.68 -6.40
C GLN A 143 -0.13 -15.72 -7.53
N TRP A 144 -0.14 -14.70 -8.39
CA TRP A 144 -1.13 -14.59 -9.46
C TRP A 144 -0.54 -15.02 -10.80
N GLU A 145 -1.32 -15.77 -11.59
CA GLU A 145 -0.97 -16.11 -12.97
C GLU A 145 -1.20 -14.93 -13.92
N SER A 146 -2.22 -14.11 -13.62
CA SER A 146 -2.61 -12.95 -14.42
C SER A 146 -3.41 -11.96 -13.59
N PHE A 147 -3.49 -10.70 -14.02
CA PHE A 147 -4.28 -9.66 -13.34
C PHE A 147 -4.64 -8.49 -14.27
N THR A 148 -5.57 -7.66 -13.83
CA THR A 148 -5.96 -6.40 -14.49
C THR A 148 -5.43 -5.20 -13.71
N ILE A 149 -4.97 -4.15 -14.41
CA ILE A 149 -4.66 -2.86 -13.77
C ILE A 149 -5.84 -1.91 -13.93
N TRP A 150 -6.49 -1.52 -12.83
CA TRP A 150 -7.55 -0.51 -12.86
C TRP A 150 -6.91 0.88 -12.80
N ASN A 151 -7.03 1.63 -13.90
CA ASN A 151 -6.48 2.95 -14.24
C ASN A 151 -5.68 2.84 -15.55
N ALA A 152 -6.33 3.11 -16.67
CA ALA A 152 -5.68 3.16 -17.99
C ALA A 152 -4.94 4.49 -18.24
N GLY A 153 -4.69 5.28 -17.21
CA GLY A 153 -4.03 6.59 -17.23
C GLY A 153 -2.61 6.58 -16.68
N LYS A 154 -2.16 7.72 -16.12
CA LYS A 154 -0.76 7.95 -15.73
C LYS A 154 -0.25 6.93 -14.71
N GLN A 155 -1.01 6.67 -13.64
CA GLN A 155 -0.53 5.83 -12.53
C GLN A 155 -0.50 4.35 -12.90
N GLY A 156 -1.56 3.81 -13.50
CA GLY A 156 -1.55 2.40 -13.92
C GLY A 156 -0.50 2.12 -15.00
N ARG A 157 -0.32 3.02 -15.98
CA ARG A 157 0.78 2.90 -16.95
C ARG A 157 2.16 3.04 -16.32
N LYS A 158 2.32 3.86 -15.28
CA LYS A 158 3.58 3.94 -14.50
C LYS A 158 3.83 2.60 -13.81
N LEU A 159 2.81 1.99 -13.19
CA LEU A 159 2.94 0.68 -12.56
C LEU A 159 3.37 -0.38 -13.58
N TYR A 160 2.64 -0.53 -14.68
CA TYR A 160 2.97 -1.50 -15.73
C TYR A 160 4.45 -1.39 -16.18
N ARG A 161 4.93 -0.17 -16.46
CA ARG A 161 6.32 0.06 -16.87
C ARG A 161 7.35 -0.23 -15.79
N SER A 162 6.94 -0.18 -14.52
CA SER A 162 7.81 -0.45 -13.36
C SER A 162 7.87 -1.93 -13.01
N LEU A 163 6.95 -2.76 -13.51
CA LEU A 163 6.95 -4.19 -13.26
C LEU A 163 8.14 -4.87 -13.94
N SER A 164 8.61 -5.96 -13.35
CA SER A 164 9.49 -6.92 -14.02
C SER A 164 8.84 -7.47 -15.28
N LEU A 165 9.67 -7.91 -16.23
CA LEU A 165 9.18 -8.47 -17.49
C LEU A 165 8.23 -9.66 -17.28
N ALA A 166 8.51 -10.50 -16.29
CA ALA A 166 7.66 -11.62 -15.91
C ALA A 166 6.26 -11.14 -15.49
N ASN A 167 6.17 -10.11 -14.64
CA ASN A 167 4.89 -9.58 -14.17
C ASN A 167 4.19 -8.68 -15.20
N GLN A 168 4.91 -8.03 -16.12
CA GLN A 168 4.29 -7.34 -17.26
C GLN A 168 3.46 -8.31 -18.12
N LYS A 169 3.97 -9.52 -18.36
CA LYS A 169 3.28 -10.57 -19.13
C LYS A 169 2.02 -11.11 -18.47
N LYS A 170 1.88 -10.92 -17.15
CA LYS A 170 0.68 -11.29 -16.39
C LYS A 170 -0.46 -10.28 -16.55
N VAL A 171 -0.19 -9.07 -17.05
CA VAL A 171 -1.21 -8.03 -17.21
C VAL A 171 -2.11 -8.36 -18.41
N LYS A 172 -3.35 -8.76 -18.12
CA LYS A 172 -4.36 -9.09 -19.14
C LYS A 172 -4.94 -7.86 -19.81
N ALA A 173 -5.22 -6.84 -19.01
CA ALA A 173 -5.84 -5.61 -19.48
C ALA A 173 -5.51 -4.43 -18.55
N PHE A 174 -5.69 -3.23 -19.08
CA PHE A 174 -6.11 -2.10 -18.25
C PHE A 174 -7.63 -2.04 -18.25
N CYS A 175 -8.21 -1.51 -17.17
CA CYS A 175 -9.59 -1.07 -17.19
C CYS A 175 -9.76 0.36 -16.67
N ASP A 176 -10.86 0.99 -17.05
CA ASP A 176 -11.21 2.35 -16.63
C ASP A 176 -12.74 2.55 -16.69
N VAL A 177 -13.19 3.70 -16.19
CA VAL A 177 -14.57 4.19 -16.36
C VAL A 177 -14.65 5.32 -17.40
N ASP A 178 -13.50 5.91 -17.74
CA ASP A 178 -13.39 6.97 -18.73
C ASP A 178 -13.54 6.41 -20.15
N GLU A 179 -14.68 6.71 -20.79
CA GLU A 179 -15.01 6.28 -22.15
C GLU A 179 -13.93 6.67 -23.17
N ASN A 180 -13.28 7.82 -23.03
CA ASN A 180 -12.23 8.23 -23.97
C ASN A 180 -11.00 7.34 -23.88
N LYS A 181 -10.71 6.76 -22.70
CA LYS A 181 -9.62 5.79 -22.56
C LYS A 181 -10.03 4.43 -23.10
N ILE A 182 -11.28 4.03 -22.86
CA ILE A 182 -11.82 2.74 -23.33
C ILE A 182 -11.89 2.72 -24.87
N GLN A 183 -12.38 3.78 -25.49
CA GLN A 183 -12.50 3.90 -26.95
C GLN A 183 -11.14 3.84 -27.67
N LYS A 184 -10.02 4.17 -27.01
CA LYS A 184 -8.67 3.95 -27.58
C LYS A 184 -8.36 2.47 -27.77
N GLY A 185 -9.06 1.56 -27.09
CA GLY A 185 -9.01 0.12 -27.25
C GLY A 185 -7.76 -0.57 -26.66
N PHE A 186 -6.60 0.07 -26.70
CA PHE A 186 -5.36 -0.48 -26.14
C PHE A 186 -4.35 0.58 -25.70
N TYR A 187 -3.44 0.18 -24.83
CA TYR A 187 -2.21 0.88 -24.48
C TYR A 187 -1.01 0.17 -25.15
N THR A 188 -0.18 0.92 -25.87
CA THR A 188 1.11 0.43 -26.37
C THR A 188 2.24 0.88 -25.45
N TYR A 189 3.09 -0.05 -25.00
CA TYR A 189 4.31 0.33 -24.28
C TYR A 189 5.43 0.70 -25.27
N GLU A 190 5.47 1.99 -25.64
CA GLU A 190 6.34 2.50 -26.70
C GLU A 190 7.84 2.37 -26.43
N GLU A 191 8.25 2.45 -25.17
CA GLU A 191 9.67 2.35 -24.76
C GLU A 191 10.10 0.88 -24.57
N SER A 192 9.20 -0.09 -24.76
CA SER A 192 9.55 -1.51 -24.64
C SER A 192 10.59 -1.92 -25.68
N LYS A 193 11.53 -2.75 -25.24
CA LYS A 193 12.51 -3.42 -26.10
C LYS A 193 11.92 -4.62 -26.83
N GLU A 194 10.78 -5.15 -26.40
CA GLU A 194 10.13 -6.29 -27.07
C GLU A 194 9.60 -5.93 -28.47
N ARG A 195 9.59 -6.92 -29.37
CA ARG A 195 9.11 -6.80 -30.75
C ARG A 195 8.21 -8.02 -31.06
N PRO A 196 6.92 -7.83 -31.40
CA PRO A 196 6.21 -6.55 -31.45
C PRO A 196 6.13 -5.85 -30.08
N LYS A 197 5.94 -4.52 -30.08
CA LYS A 197 5.76 -3.76 -28.84
C LYS A 197 4.53 -4.27 -28.10
N PRO A 198 4.58 -4.42 -26.76
CA PRO A 198 3.43 -4.86 -25.97
C PRO A 198 2.24 -3.94 -26.21
N LYS A 199 1.10 -4.55 -26.52
CA LYS A 199 -0.20 -3.90 -26.63
C LYS A 199 -1.16 -4.54 -25.65
N ILE A 200 -1.64 -3.75 -24.68
CA ILE A 200 -2.48 -4.21 -23.58
C ILE A 200 -3.87 -3.63 -23.82
N PRO A 201 -4.94 -4.45 -23.88
CA PRO A 201 -6.29 -3.94 -24.11
C PRO A 201 -6.72 -3.00 -22.98
N VAL A 202 -7.58 -2.02 -23.32
CA VAL A 202 -8.24 -1.13 -22.36
C VAL A 202 -9.72 -1.43 -22.40
N LEU A 203 -10.25 -1.96 -21.29
CA LEU A 203 -11.62 -2.41 -21.16
C LEU A 203 -12.43 -1.46 -20.27
N HIS A 204 -13.75 -1.50 -20.40
CA HIS A 204 -14.62 -0.98 -19.36
C HIS A 204 -14.48 -1.88 -18.11
N TYR A 205 -14.55 -1.30 -16.91
CA TYR A 205 -14.29 -2.04 -15.67
C TYR A 205 -15.20 -3.27 -15.47
N LYS A 206 -16.44 -3.23 -15.98
CA LYS A 206 -17.39 -4.36 -15.93
C LYS A 206 -16.98 -5.55 -16.82
N ASP A 207 -16.18 -5.31 -17.84
CA ASP A 207 -15.74 -6.34 -18.80
C ASP A 207 -14.36 -6.91 -18.44
N ALA A 208 -13.73 -6.35 -17.40
CA ALA A 208 -12.43 -6.79 -16.94
C ALA A 208 -12.53 -7.98 -15.96
N SER A 209 -11.46 -8.77 -15.89
CA SER A 209 -11.39 -9.95 -15.02
C SER A 209 -10.50 -9.70 -13.80
N THR A 210 -10.90 -10.31 -12.68
CA THR A 210 -10.13 -10.38 -11.44
C THR A 210 -8.89 -11.28 -11.61
N PRO A 211 -7.86 -11.12 -10.78
CA PRO A 211 -7.74 -10.10 -9.73
C PRO A 211 -7.25 -8.74 -10.27
N PHE A 212 -7.43 -7.67 -9.48
CA PHE A 212 -7.12 -6.29 -9.85
C PHE A 212 -6.01 -5.67 -8.99
N ILE A 213 -5.16 -4.87 -9.63
CA ILE A 213 -4.38 -3.85 -8.95
C ILE A 213 -5.00 -2.48 -9.24
N ILE A 214 -5.49 -1.81 -8.20
CA ILE A 214 -6.23 -0.56 -8.33
C ILE A 214 -5.27 0.62 -8.15
N CYS A 215 -5.00 1.33 -9.23
CA CYS A 215 -4.17 2.54 -9.23
C CYS A 215 -5.02 3.83 -9.28
N VAL A 216 -6.26 3.76 -8.80
CA VAL A 216 -7.16 4.91 -8.67
C VAL A 216 -6.96 5.52 -7.29
N LYS A 217 -6.87 6.86 -7.20
CA LYS A 217 -6.70 7.54 -5.92
C LYS A 217 -7.95 7.37 -5.05
N LEU A 218 -7.75 6.82 -3.85
CA LEU A 218 -8.75 6.82 -2.78
C LEU A 218 -9.21 8.25 -2.44
N ASP A 219 -10.46 8.39 -2.00
CA ASP A 219 -11.10 9.64 -1.57
C ASP A 219 -11.20 10.76 -2.63
N MET A 220 -10.90 10.48 -3.89
CA MET A 220 -10.97 11.47 -4.99
C MET A 220 -12.07 11.17 -6.01
N THR A 221 -12.79 10.08 -5.84
CA THR A 221 -13.87 9.60 -6.73
C THR A 221 -15.26 9.92 -6.16
N GLY A 222 -15.36 10.46 -4.95
CA GLY A 222 -16.64 10.74 -4.29
C GLY A 222 -17.48 9.49 -4.02
N GLY A 223 -16.84 8.33 -3.78
CA GLY A 223 -17.53 7.06 -3.52
C GLY A 223 -17.74 6.18 -4.77
N ASN A 224 -17.55 6.73 -5.98
CA ASN A 224 -17.80 5.98 -7.21
C ASN A 224 -16.92 4.73 -7.37
N LEU A 225 -15.69 4.73 -6.84
CA LEU A 225 -14.81 3.55 -6.94
C LEU A 225 -15.36 2.43 -6.05
N GLU A 226 -15.72 2.79 -4.83
CA GLU A 226 -16.27 1.91 -3.80
C GLU A 226 -17.61 1.32 -4.26
N GLU A 227 -18.49 2.13 -4.85
CA GLU A 227 -19.74 1.67 -5.47
C GLU A 227 -19.48 0.68 -6.62
N ASN A 228 -18.49 0.95 -7.47
CA ASN A 228 -18.13 0.05 -8.55
C ASN A 228 -17.58 -1.28 -8.04
N LEU A 229 -16.72 -1.26 -7.01
CA LEU A 229 -16.21 -2.48 -6.37
C LEU A 229 -17.33 -3.30 -5.72
N ASN A 230 -18.26 -2.62 -5.04
CA ASN A 230 -19.45 -3.24 -4.46
C ASN A 230 -20.35 -3.86 -5.54
N SER A 231 -20.52 -3.19 -6.68
CA SER A 231 -21.31 -3.71 -7.80
C SER A 231 -20.72 -4.98 -8.42
N LEU A 232 -19.39 -5.14 -8.34
CA LEU A 232 -18.67 -6.33 -8.78
C LEU A 232 -18.54 -7.40 -7.68
N GLN A 233 -19.04 -7.12 -6.46
CA GLN A 233 -18.95 -8.00 -5.29
C GLN A 233 -17.50 -8.43 -4.96
N MET A 234 -16.55 -7.53 -5.22
CA MET A 234 -15.13 -7.83 -5.05
C MET A 234 -14.70 -7.70 -3.59
N LYS A 235 -13.82 -8.59 -3.15
CA LYS A 235 -13.24 -8.58 -1.80
C LYS A 235 -11.77 -8.15 -1.82
N GLU A 236 -11.46 -7.12 -1.04
CA GLU A 236 -10.08 -6.65 -0.84
C GLU A 236 -9.19 -7.78 -0.28
N GLY A 237 -7.94 -7.86 -0.74
CA GLY A 237 -7.00 -8.91 -0.34
C GLY A 237 -7.16 -10.23 -1.10
N ILE A 238 -8.28 -10.42 -1.80
CA ILE A 238 -8.56 -11.60 -2.61
C ILE A 238 -8.68 -11.21 -4.09
N ASP A 239 -9.69 -10.40 -4.41
CA ASP A 239 -10.01 -10.01 -5.77
C ASP A 239 -9.26 -8.75 -6.19
N TYR A 240 -8.80 -7.93 -5.25
CA TYR A 240 -8.03 -6.74 -5.54
C TYR A 240 -7.12 -6.27 -4.41
N TYR A 241 -6.12 -5.47 -4.80
CA TYR A 241 -5.28 -4.68 -3.90
C TYR A 241 -5.16 -3.24 -4.39
N HIS A 242 -5.11 -2.30 -3.47
CA HIS A 242 -4.88 -0.88 -3.76
C HIS A 242 -3.39 -0.56 -3.96
N PHE A 243 -3.08 0.20 -5.01
CA PHE A 243 -1.74 0.70 -5.32
C PHE A 243 -1.80 2.17 -5.77
N ASN A 244 -2.16 3.05 -4.83
CA ASN A 244 -2.38 4.48 -5.03
C ASN A 244 -1.41 5.37 -4.26
#